data_AF-A0A916SDN8-F1
#
_entry.id   AF-A0A916SDN8-F1
#
_cell.length_a   1.000
_cell.length_b   1.000
_cell.length_c   1.000
_cell.angle_alpha   90.00
_cell.angle_beta   90.00
_cell.angle_gamma   90.00
#
_symmetry.space_group_name_H-M   'P 1'
#
loop_
_entity.id
_entity.type
_entity.pdbx_description
1 polymer ?
#
loop_
_entity_poly.entity_id
_entity_poly.type
_entity_poly.pdbx_seq_one_letter_code
_entity_poly.pdbx_strand_id
1 'polypeptide(L)'
;MTSSELDTPPIEARPLPAVTVVVVGEGTDYPTPLDGVLAFVGARPGPRWSEHVARSFQLDPDLVAITGPAARRGLLAGILDAARRSLLGAVLAHPPLTSTNWAVRASDWRSVSELVARDSHRLGFGIAAALHLGPERRIRFDPRLRGDSSEPRESSGWHGVAALLAEVNPLRRWRRRFAFVAHRRRQRAGRAKMRERSRVVRAWRLWTTRRPVTFTEKVRYKMLRDHRPLITTFADKAGVREYVARRIGEGYLPRAYAISPDPAVVLGADLPDEFVMKPTHGSGAAFVVSHRAAPDTRLPTEDASWVYRHLLPTHADRHAMARLGARWLEQLYGQGPNREWAYGTVPRQIILEELLVGPDGSIPDDYKLFVFHGVCRYIQVDDGRFDRRTQDFFLPDWTHLPLSGGPPWADPPHEPPSGLAEMIRLAETLGAETDFVRVDLYQLEGRIVFGELTSYPAGGYSPFEPAAFDTEFGSHWTVPKAY
;
A
#
# COMPACT_ATOMS: atom_id res chain seq x y z
N MET A 1 10.74 42.60 32.64
CA MET A 1 9.95 41.47 33.18
C MET A 1 8.70 41.32 32.31
N THR A 2 8.21 40.08 32.19
CA THR A 2 7.01 39.60 31.47
C THR A 2 7.09 39.54 29.94
N SER A 3 7.66 38.43 29.43
CA SER A 3 7.32 37.88 28.12
C SER A 3 5.97 37.15 28.23
N SER A 4 5.04 37.49 27.36
CA SER A 4 3.72 36.87 27.26
C SER A 4 3.82 35.43 26.73
N GLU A 5 3.20 34.52 27.44
CA GLU A 5 2.98 33.12 27.06
C GLU A 5 2.27 33.02 25.71
N LEU A 6 2.85 32.26 24.79
CA LEU A 6 2.17 31.73 23.61
C LEU A 6 1.39 30.50 24.06
N ASP A 7 0.10 30.69 24.25
CA ASP A 7 -0.87 29.66 24.58
C ASP A 7 -0.95 28.66 23.42
N THR A 8 -0.31 27.50 23.61
CA THR A 8 -0.38 26.36 22.68
C THR A 8 -1.54 25.50 23.15
N PRO A 9 -2.54 25.18 22.31
CA PRO A 9 -3.66 24.36 22.77
C PRO A 9 -3.16 22.98 23.21
N PRO A 10 -3.69 22.42 24.30
CA PRO A 10 -3.25 21.12 24.80
C PRO A 10 -3.56 20.05 23.75
N ILE A 11 -2.54 19.26 23.40
CA ILE A 11 -2.70 18.04 22.61
C ILE A 11 -3.68 17.15 23.38
N GLU A 12 -4.90 16.98 22.86
CA GLU A 12 -5.84 15.98 23.38
C GLU A 12 -5.11 14.64 23.48
N ALA A 13 -4.99 14.13 24.71
CA ALA A 13 -4.34 12.87 24.99
C ALA A 13 -5.16 11.74 24.36
N ARG A 14 -4.81 11.34 23.13
CA ARG A 14 -5.37 10.13 22.50
C ARG A 14 -5.25 8.97 23.50
N PRO A 15 -6.28 8.12 23.66
CA PRO A 15 -6.20 6.97 24.54
C PRO A 15 -5.07 6.05 24.07
N LEU A 16 -4.34 5.49 25.04
CA LEU A 16 -3.28 4.53 24.77
C LEU A 16 -3.87 3.27 24.10
N PRO A 17 -3.19 2.67 23.11
CA PRO A 17 -3.68 1.43 22.52
C PRO A 17 -3.73 0.33 23.59
N ALA A 18 -4.79 -0.48 23.56
CA ALA A 18 -4.90 -1.64 24.44
C ALA A 18 -3.71 -2.58 24.22
N VAL A 19 -3.09 -3.03 25.31
CA VAL A 19 -2.01 -4.02 25.29
C VAL A 19 -2.55 -5.32 25.84
N THR A 20 -2.68 -6.31 24.98
CA THR A 20 -3.07 -7.66 25.39
C THR A 20 -1.83 -8.51 25.62
N VAL A 21 -1.72 -9.06 26.82
CA VAL A 21 -0.56 -9.82 27.26
C VAL A 21 -0.77 -11.31 27.00
N VAL A 22 0.13 -11.91 26.23
CA VAL A 22 0.22 -13.34 25.95
C VAL A 22 1.45 -13.89 26.69
N VAL A 23 1.21 -14.81 27.63
CA VAL A 23 2.28 -15.47 28.39
C VAL A 23 2.73 -16.71 27.62
N VAL A 24 4.01 -16.76 27.23
CA VAL A 24 4.57 -17.81 26.38
C VAL A 24 5.01 -19.01 27.24
N GLY A 25 4.39 -20.18 27.07
CA GLY A 25 4.82 -21.44 27.72
C GLY A 25 3.73 -22.27 28.42
N GLU A 26 2.53 -21.73 28.59
CA GLU A 26 1.32 -22.51 28.92
C GLU A 26 0.62 -22.78 27.60
N GLY A 27 0.33 -24.04 27.25
CA GLY A 27 -0.28 -24.40 25.96
C GLY A 27 -1.47 -23.48 25.66
N THR A 28 -1.35 -22.63 24.64
CA THR A 28 -2.28 -21.53 24.41
C THR A 28 -2.74 -21.53 22.97
N ASP A 29 -4.04 -21.76 22.79
CA ASP A 29 -4.77 -21.32 21.61
C ASP A 29 -4.58 -19.81 21.43
N TYR A 30 -4.29 -19.42 20.19
CA TYR A 30 -4.00 -18.03 19.85
C TYR A 30 -5.28 -17.20 19.89
N PRO A 31 -5.31 -16.06 20.61
CA PRO A 31 -6.51 -15.24 20.69
C PRO A 31 -6.91 -14.68 19.32
N THR A 32 -8.17 -14.89 18.94
CA THR A 32 -8.82 -14.30 17.76
C THR A 32 -10.10 -13.58 18.23
N PRO A 33 -10.26 -12.25 18.10
CA PRO A 33 -9.34 -11.17 17.71
C PRO A 33 -9.05 -10.16 18.85
N LEU A 34 -7.99 -9.37 18.70
CA LEU A 34 -7.67 -8.24 19.58
C LEU A 34 -7.35 -7.00 18.74
N ASP A 35 -7.92 -5.85 19.11
CA ASP A 35 -7.48 -4.55 18.61
C ASP A 35 -6.32 -4.03 19.47
N GLY A 36 -5.37 -3.31 18.85
CA GLY A 36 -4.24 -2.70 19.55
C GLY A 36 -2.93 -3.50 19.43
N VAL A 37 -2.32 -3.81 20.56
CA VAL A 37 -0.95 -4.35 20.67
C VAL A 37 -0.96 -5.69 21.38
N LEU A 38 -0.27 -6.68 20.82
CA LEU A 38 -0.04 -7.98 21.42
C LEU A 38 1.36 -7.99 22.05
N ALA A 39 1.44 -8.29 23.34
CA ALA A 39 2.67 -8.39 24.10
C ALA A 39 2.97 -9.85 24.42
N PHE A 40 4.10 -10.36 23.95
CA PHE A 40 4.58 -11.71 24.22
C PHE A 40 5.63 -11.66 25.32
N VAL A 41 5.26 -12.22 26.47
CA VAL A 41 6.04 -12.12 27.70
C VAL A 41 6.27 -13.50 28.31
N GLY A 42 7.39 -13.69 29.00
CA GLY A 42 7.64 -14.91 29.78
C GLY A 42 6.88 -14.96 31.11
N ALA A 43 6.47 -13.80 31.62
CA ALA A 43 5.65 -13.63 32.82
C ALA A 43 4.81 -12.36 32.68
N ARG A 44 3.64 -12.29 33.33
CA ARG A 44 2.78 -11.09 33.27
C ARG A 44 3.55 -9.87 33.77
N PRO A 45 3.71 -8.81 32.95
CA PRO A 45 4.50 -7.66 33.32
C PRO A 45 3.69 -6.69 34.17
N GLY A 46 4.37 -5.84 34.96
CA GLY A 46 3.71 -4.80 35.74
C GLY A 46 3.07 -3.69 34.88
N PRO A 47 2.15 -2.87 35.44
CA PRO A 47 1.40 -1.85 34.69
C PRO A 47 2.27 -0.84 33.92
N ARG A 48 3.43 -0.46 34.51
CA ARG A 48 4.38 0.48 33.89
C ARG A 48 4.99 -0.04 32.59
N TRP A 49 5.16 -1.36 32.47
CA TRP A 49 5.68 -1.98 31.25
C TRP A 49 4.65 -1.90 30.13
N SER A 50 3.40 -2.25 30.41
CA SER A 50 2.30 -2.21 29.44
C SER A 50 2.04 -0.78 28.97
N GLU A 51 2.09 0.20 29.89
CA GLU A 51 1.98 1.61 29.55
C GLU A 51 3.13 2.08 28.64
N HIS A 52 4.37 1.67 28.94
CA HIS A 52 5.54 2.00 28.11
C HIS A 52 5.44 1.41 26.69
N VAL A 53 4.92 0.19 26.57
CA VAL A 53 4.61 -0.43 25.26
C VAL A 53 3.54 0.35 24.53
N ALA A 54 2.41 0.64 25.18
CA ALA A 54 1.31 1.36 24.56
C ALA A 54 1.76 2.74 24.06
N ARG A 55 2.49 3.48 24.90
CA ARG A 55 3.05 4.81 24.58
C ARG A 55 4.05 4.72 23.43
N SER A 56 4.86 3.66 23.39
CA SER A 56 5.81 3.41 22.31
C SER A 56 5.14 3.25 20.94
N PHE A 57 4.00 2.56 20.88
CA PHE A 57 3.22 2.40 19.64
C PHE A 57 2.38 3.62 19.28
N GLN A 58 2.01 4.43 20.27
CA GLN A 58 1.34 5.72 20.06
C GLN A 58 2.29 6.76 19.48
N LEU A 59 3.49 6.89 20.04
CA LEU A 59 4.49 7.88 19.61
C LEU A 59 5.11 7.57 18.24
N ASP A 60 5.12 6.30 17.84
CA ASP A 60 5.65 5.86 16.55
C ASP A 60 4.59 5.04 15.81
N PRO A 61 3.67 5.69 15.05
CA PRO A 61 2.63 5.01 14.29
C PRO A 61 3.19 3.97 13.29
N ASP A 62 4.42 4.18 12.83
CA ASP A 62 5.13 3.30 11.93
C ASP A 62 5.81 2.09 12.61
N LEU A 63 5.86 2.06 13.95
CA LEU A 63 6.44 0.97 14.72
C LEU A 63 5.57 -0.28 14.58
N VAL A 64 6.15 -1.37 14.10
CA VAL A 64 5.47 -2.66 13.95
C VAL A 64 5.67 -3.54 15.18
N ALA A 65 6.91 -3.60 15.69
CA ALA A 65 7.25 -4.36 16.87
C ALA A 65 8.30 -3.67 17.73
N ILE A 66 8.25 -3.91 19.03
CA ILE A 66 9.24 -3.47 20.02
C ILE A 66 9.73 -4.67 20.82
N THR A 67 11.02 -4.74 21.11
CA THR A 67 11.60 -5.80 21.96
C THR A 67 12.51 -5.19 23.01
N GLY A 68 12.59 -5.85 24.16
CA GLY A 68 13.48 -5.50 25.25
C GLY A 68 14.66 -6.47 25.37
N PRO A 69 15.57 -6.23 26.33
CA PRO A 69 16.59 -7.21 26.70
C PRO A 69 15.93 -8.47 27.28
N ALA A 70 16.58 -9.62 27.09
CA ALA A 70 16.23 -10.83 27.82
C ALA A 70 16.52 -10.63 29.33
N ALA A 71 15.69 -11.19 30.20
CA ALA A 71 15.91 -11.13 31.64
C ALA A 71 17.11 -12.01 32.03
N ARG A 72 18.31 -11.45 32.00
CA ARG A 72 19.55 -12.12 32.45
C ARG A 72 20.26 -11.26 33.50
N ARG A 73 20.73 -11.88 34.57
CA ARG A 73 21.51 -11.23 35.64
C ARG A 73 23.01 -11.44 35.38
N GLY A 74 23.81 -10.38 35.54
CA GLY A 74 25.28 -10.42 35.44
C GLY A 74 25.87 -9.78 34.16
N LEU A 75 27.06 -9.20 34.29
CA LEU A 75 27.76 -8.45 33.24
C LEU A 75 28.02 -9.30 31.98
N LEU A 76 28.58 -10.51 32.17
CA LEU A 76 28.92 -11.42 31.08
C LEU A 76 27.68 -11.86 30.29
N ALA A 77 26.56 -12.13 30.97
CA ALA A 77 25.31 -12.52 30.35
C ALA A 77 24.72 -11.39 29.49
N GLY A 78 24.87 -10.15 29.92
CA GLY A 78 24.48 -8.96 29.15
C GLY A 78 25.35 -8.75 27.90
N ILE A 79 26.67 -8.98 28.00
CA ILE A 79 27.59 -8.92 26.86
C ILE A 79 27.23 -9.97 25.80
N LEU A 80 26.98 -11.22 26.23
CA LEU A 80 26.60 -12.31 25.33
C LEU A 80 25.25 -12.07 24.64
N ASP A 81 24.26 -11.55 25.36
CA ASP A 81 22.97 -11.15 24.77
C ASP A 81 23.15 -10.06 23.71
N ALA A 82 23.93 -9.01 24.01
CA ALA A 82 24.21 -7.95 23.06
C ALA A 82 24.91 -8.47 21.79
N ALA A 83 25.91 -9.35 21.95
CA ALA A 83 26.62 -9.96 20.83
C ALA A 83 25.68 -10.81 19.96
N ARG A 84 24.86 -11.66 20.57
CA ARG A 84 23.88 -12.50 19.88
C ARG A 84 22.86 -11.65 19.11
N ARG A 85 22.29 -10.62 19.74
CA ARG A 85 21.33 -9.72 19.08
C ARG A 85 21.94 -8.99 17.89
N SER A 86 23.21 -8.61 18.01
CA SER A 86 23.93 -7.94 16.93
C SER A 86 24.10 -8.86 15.72
N LEU A 87 24.48 -10.12 15.95
CA LEU A 87 24.62 -11.11 14.88
C LEU A 87 23.27 -11.44 14.23
N LEU A 88 22.24 -11.76 15.02
CA LEU A 88 20.89 -12.03 14.49
C LEU A 88 20.36 -10.82 13.70
N GLY A 89 20.59 -9.61 14.19
CA GLY A 89 20.20 -8.39 13.49
C GLY A 89 20.92 -8.22 12.15
N ALA A 90 22.20 -8.61 12.07
CA ALA A 90 22.96 -8.61 10.82
C ALA A 90 22.41 -9.62 9.81
N VAL A 91 22.00 -10.82 10.26
CA VAL A 91 21.40 -11.84 9.39
C VAL A 91 20.00 -11.43 8.90
N LEU A 92 19.18 -10.86 9.80
CA LEU A 92 17.82 -10.43 9.50
C LEU A 92 17.73 -9.13 8.70
N ALA A 93 18.78 -8.29 8.77
CA ALA A 93 18.82 -6.90 8.30
C ALA A 93 17.85 -5.94 9.04
N HIS A 94 17.44 -6.31 10.26
CA HIS A 94 16.64 -5.50 11.21
C HIS A 94 16.78 -6.08 12.63
N PRO A 95 16.39 -5.35 13.70
CA PRO A 95 16.49 -5.87 15.06
C PRO A 95 15.75 -7.21 15.23
N PRO A 96 16.35 -8.21 15.90
CA PRO A 96 15.67 -9.45 16.26
C PRO A 96 14.66 -9.21 17.38
N LEU A 97 13.69 -10.09 17.54
CA LEU A 97 12.80 -10.13 18.70
C LEU A 97 13.29 -11.21 19.66
N THR A 98 13.28 -10.90 20.95
CA THR A 98 13.52 -11.92 21.99
C THR A 98 12.37 -12.91 22.03
N SER A 99 12.57 -14.10 22.59
CA SER A 99 11.50 -15.11 22.68
C SER A 99 10.35 -14.69 23.59
N THR A 100 10.62 -13.89 24.63
CA THR A 100 9.72 -13.71 25.78
C THR A 100 9.64 -12.26 26.30
N ASN A 101 10.09 -11.26 25.55
CA ASN A 101 9.98 -9.86 25.97
C ASN A 101 9.87 -8.90 24.77
N TRP A 102 8.72 -8.94 24.11
CA TRP A 102 8.43 -8.09 22.96
C TRP A 102 6.94 -7.86 22.78
N ALA A 103 6.59 -6.89 21.93
CA ALA A 103 5.23 -6.60 21.56
C ALA A 103 5.13 -6.21 20.08
N VAL A 104 3.98 -6.44 19.47
CA VAL A 104 3.71 -6.24 18.04
C VAL A 104 2.27 -5.74 17.85
N ARG A 105 2.02 -4.95 16.79
CA ARG A 105 0.64 -4.60 16.44
C ARG A 105 -0.15 -5.85 16.07
N ALA A 106 -1.39 -5.94 16.53
CA ALA A 106 -2.25 -7.09 16.25
C ALA A 106 -2.42 -7.33 14.74
N SER A 107 -2.56 -6.26 13.95
CA SER A 107 -2.64 -6.32 12.48
C SER A 107 -1.41 -6.96 11.83
N ASP A 108 -0.21 -6.61 12.32
CA ASP A 108 1.04 -7.14 11.81
C ASP A 108 1.25 -8.59 12.22
N TRP A 109 0.84 -8.95 13.44
CA TRP A 109 0.89 -10.32 13.93
C TRP A 109 0.05 -11.27 13.07
N ARG A 110 -1.19 -10.88 12.72
CA ARG A 110 -2.07 -11.70 11.86
C ARG A 110 -1.38 -12.11 10.57
N SER A 111 -0.67 -11.18 9.93
CA SER A 111 0.03 -11.44 8.66
C SER A 111 1.19 -12.44 8.72
N VAL A 112 1.69 -12.76 9.92
CA VAL A 112 2.85 -13.66 10.09
C VAL A 112 2.58 -14.85 11.00
N SER A 113 1.50 -14.84 11.78
CA SER A 113 1.25 -15.79 12.87
C SER A 113 1.29 -17.26 12.43
N GLU A 114 0.67 -17.62 11.31
CA GLU A 114 0.70 -18.99 10.77
C GLU A 114 2.11 -19.44 10.36
N LEU A 115 2.89 -18.54 9.75
CA LEU A 115 4.27 -18.81 9.36
C LEU A 115 5.16 -18.98 10.59
N VAL A 116 4.95 -18.14 11.61
CA VAL A 116 5.66 -18.23 12.89
C VAL A 116 5.37 -19.53 13.60
N ALA A 117 4.12 -20.01 13.59
CA ALA A 117 3.75 -21.28 14.20
C ALA A 117 4.45 -22.48 13.54
N ARG A 118 4.70 -22.43 12.23
CA ARG A 118 5.44 -23.48 11.50
C ARG A 118 6.92 -23.52 11.86
N ASP A 119 7.55 -22.37 12.03
CA ASP A 119 9.01 -22.26 12.23
C ASP A 119 9.44 -22.09 13.70
N SER A 120 8.50 -21.88 14.62
CA SER A 120 8.78 -21.56 16.03
C SER A 120 9.61 -22.63 16.74
N HIS A 121 9.44 -23.90 16.36
CA HIS A 121 10.20 -25.02 16.92
C HIS A 121 11.67 -25.03 16.44
N ARG A 122 11.95 -24.52 15.24
CA ARG A 122 13.31 -24.52 14.65
C ARG A 122 14.10 -23.27 15.02
N LEU A 123 13.49 -22.09 14.91
CA LEU A 123 14.16 -20.81 15.08
C LEU A 123 14.01 -20.21 16.49
N GLY A 124 13.01 -20.67 17.26
CA GLY A 124 12.53 -19.98 18.44
C GLY A 124 11.52 -18.89 18.09
N PHE A 125 10.46 -18.80 18.87
CA PHE A 125 9.26 -18.02 18.58
C PHE A 125 9.51 -16.54 18.19
N GLY A 126 10.31 -15.82 18.97
CA GLY A 126 10.66 -14.42 18.67
C GLY A 126 11.49 -14.27 17.39
N ILE A 127 12.42 -15.19 17.14
CA ILE A 127 13.28 -15.15 15.94
C ILE A 127 12.44 -15.47 14.69
N ALA A 128 11.54 -16.45 14.76
CA ALA A 128 10.58 -16.76 13.69
C ALA A 128 9.67 -15.55 13.40
N ALA A 129 9.16 -14.87 14.43
CA ALA A 129 8.38 -13.65 14.26
C ALA A 129 9.19 -12.55 13.57
N ALA A 130 10.44 -12.33 13.99
CA ALA A 130 11.31 -11.35 13.37
C ALA A 130 11.60 -11.71 11.90
N LEU A 131 11.87 -12.99 11.61
CA LEU A 131 12.13 -13.49 10.26
C LEU A 131 11.01 -13.11 9.29
N HIS A 132 9.77 -13.42 9.66
CA HIS A 132 8.58 -13.23 8.83
C HIS A 132 8.08 -11.79 8.76
N LEU A 133 8.30 -10.98 9.80
CA LEU A 133 8.02 -9.54 9.74
C LEU A 133 8.89 -8.82 8.70
N GLY A 134 10.11 -9.29 8.48
CA GLY A 134 10.95 -8.84 7.38
C GLY A 134 11.67 -7.50 7.62
N PRO A 135 12.68 -7.18 6.77
CA PRO A 135 13.50 -5.97 6.91
C PRO A 135 12.80 -4.66 6.56
N GLU A 136 11.60 -4.76 6.01
CA GLU A 136 10.79 -3.63 5.54
C GLU A 136 9.93 -3.07 6.68
N ARG A 137 9.70 -3.85 7.74
CA ARG A 137 8.91 -3.39 8.89
C ARG A 137 9.79 -2.74 9.95
N ARG A 138 9.24 -1.75 10.67
CA ARG A 138 10.00 -1.03 11.70
C ARG A 138 9.95 -1.82 13.01
N ILE A 139 11.03 -2.51 13.32
CA ILE A 139 11.24 -3.15 14.61
C ILE A 139 12.21 -2.31 15.44
N ARG A 140 11.92 -2.09 16.72
CA ARG A 140 12.76 -1.32 17.64
C ARG A 140 13.21 -2.16 18.82
N PHE A 141 14.48 -2.07 19.16
CA PHE A 141 14.98 -2.52 20.44
C PHE A 141 14.92 -1.36 21.44
N ASP A 142 14.36 -1.60 22.63
CA ASP A 142 14.26 -0.63 23.72
C ASP A 142 14.88 -1.20 25.01
N PRO A 143 16.04 -0.68 25.46
CA PRO A 143 16.72 -1.19 26.65
C PRO A 143 15.96 -0.95 27.96
N ARG A 144 14.92 -0.10 27.95
CA ARG A 144 14.08 0.19 29.11
C ARG A 144 12.94 -0.82 29.27
N LEU A 145 12.62 -1.57 28.22
CA LEU A 145 11.58 -2.60 28.23
C LEU A 145 12.08 -3.87 28.94
N ARG A 146 12.36 -3.81 30.24
CA ARG A 146 12.87 -4.96 30.99
C ARG A 146 11.71 -5.85 31.43
N GLY A 147 11.71 -7.12 31.06
CA GLY A 147 10.75 -8.11 31.56
C GLY A 147 11.08 -8.53 32.99
N ASP A 148 10.04 -8.92 33.74
CA ASP A 148 10.15 -9.32 35.16
C ASP A 148 10.44 -10.82 35.37
N SER A 149 10.74 -11.57 34.30
CA SER A 149 10.87 -13.03 34.40
C SER A 149 12.11 -13.45 35.19
N SER A 150 11.88 -14.13 36.32
CA SER A 150 12.90 -14.82 37.12
C SER A 150 13.36 -16.16 36.53
N GLU A 151 12.77 -16.63 35.42
CA GLU A 151 13.17 -17.88 34.76
C GLU A 151 13.90 -17.66 33.43
N PRO A 152 15.14 -18.16 33.29
CA PRO A 152 15.83 -18.17 32.01
C PRO A 152 15.31 -19.32 31.15
N ARG A 153 14.15 -19.14 30.51
CA ARG A 153 13.71 -20.03 29.41
C ARG A 153 14.17 -19.48 28.07
N GLU A 154 15.47 -19.53 27.82
CA GLU A 154 16.02 -19.55 26.46
C GLU A 154 16.68 -20.90 26.21
N SER A 155 15.93 -21.84 25.64
CA SER A 155 16.46 -23.13 25.19
C SER A 155 17.07 -23.09 23.78
N SER A 156 17.11 -21.93 23.12
CA SER A 156 17.77 -21.79 21.82
C SER A 156 19.05 -20.98 21.98
N GLY A 157 20.19 -21.66 22.13
CA GLY A 157 21.52 -21.03 22.07
C GLY A 157 21.88 -20.57 20.65
N TRP A 158 23.16 -20.67 20.29
CA TRP A 158 23.65 -20.36 18.92
C TRP A 158 22.98 -21.19 17.80
N HIS A 159 22.29 -22.29 18.15
CA HIS A 159 21.49 -23.11 17.23
C HIS A 159 20.48 -22.30 16.41
N GLY A 160 19.82 -21.29 16.99
CA GLY A 160 18.87 -20.45 16.25
C GLY A 160 19.54 -19.58 15.18
N VAL A 161 20.81 -19.20 15.38
CA VAL A 161 21.59 -18.45 14.38
C VAL A 161 21.94 -19.36 13.20
N ALA A 162 22.39 -20.59 13.48
CA ALA A 162 22.73 -21.56 12.45
C ALA A 162 21.51 -21.96 11.62
N ALA A 163 20.37 -22.24 12.27
CA ALA A 163 19.10 -22.52 11.60
C ALA A 163 18.65 -21.34 10.73
N LEU A 164 18.74 -20.12 11.25
CA LEU A 164 18.40 -18.92 10.48
C LEU A 164 19.30 -18.75 9.25
N LEU A 165 20.61 -18.96 9.36
CA LEU A 165 21.54 -18.90 8.24
C LEU A 165 21.27 -19.97 7.19
N ALA A 166 20.72 -21.13 7.58
CA ALA A 166 20.28 -22.16 6.63
C ALA A 166 19.02 -21.75 5.87
N GLU A 167 18.15 -20.92 6.46
CA GLU A 167 16.87 -20.52 5.87
C GLU A 167 16.93 -19.21 5.05
N VAL A 168 17.92 -18.35 5.28
CA VAL A 168 17.98 -17.04 4.61
C VAL A 168 19.31 -16.72 3.94
N ASN A 169 19.22 -15.94 2.86
CA ASN A 169 20.37 -15.27 2.27
C ASN A 169 20.51 -13.83 2.83
N PRO A 170 21.53 -13.54 3.65
CA PRO A 170 21.69 -12.22 4.27
C PRO A 170 21.83 -11.10 3.23
N LEU A 171 22.59 -11.32 2.15
CA LEU A 171 22.79 -10.31 1.09
C LEU A 171 21.45 -9.92 0.44
N ARG A 172 20.58 -10.89 0.17
CA ARG A 172 19.24 -10.63 -0.40
C ARG A 172 18.38 -9.80 0.56
N ARG A 173 18.39 -10.10 1.86
CA ARG A 173 17.66 -9.32 2.88
C ARG A 173 18.20 -7.90 3.01
N TRP A 174 19.52 -7.71 2.96
CA TRP A 174 20.13 -6.38 2.95
C TRP A 174 19.78 -5.58 1.69
N ARG A 175 19.79 -6.18 0.50
CA ARG A 175 19.33 -5.52 -0.72
C ARG A 175 17.89 -5.04 -0.60
N ARG A 176 16.99 -5.87 -0.07
CA ARG A 176 15.59 -5.48 0.23
C ARG A 176 15.52 -4.35 1.26
N ARG A 177 16.28 -4.46 2.37
CA ARG A 177 16.35 -3.41 3.39
C ARG A 177 16.79 -2.07 2.79
N PHE A 178 17.85 -2.06 2.00
CA PHE A 178 18.35 -0.84 1.37
C PHE A 178 17.36 -0.27 0.35
N ALA A 179 16.75 -1.11 -0.49
CA ALA A 179 15.70 -0.68 -1.41
C ALA A 179 14.53 -0.05 -0.66
N PHE A 180 14.06 -0.69 0.41
CA PHE A 180 13.00 -0.20 1.27
C PHE A 180 13.37 1.08 2.01
N VAL A 181 14.58 1.19 2.59
CA VAL A 181 15.05 2.42 3.25
C VAL A 181 15.21 3.54 2.23
N ALA A 182 15.71 3.27 1.03
CA ALA A 182 15.78 4.26 -0.04
C ALA A 182 14.37 4.72 -0.45
N HIS A 183 13.43 3.79 -0.59
CA HIS A 183 12.02 4.08 -0.86
C HIS A 183 11.40 4.91 0.28
N ARG A 184 11.51 4.47 1.54
CA ARG A 184 11.00 5.22 2.69
C ARG A 184 11.72 6.54 2.93
N ARG A 185 13.00 6.70 2.62
CA ARG A 185 13.68 8.01 2.68
C ARG A 185 13.17 8.94 1.58
N ARG A 186 12.84 8.42 0.40
CA ARG A 186 12.15 9.20 -0.64
C ARG A 186 10.75 9.63 -0.18
N GLN A 187 10.02 8.75 0.52
CA GLN A 187 8.69 9.02 1.08
C GLN A 187 8.72 9.97 2.30
N ARG A 188 9.61 9.72 3.27
CA ARG A 188 9.79 10.46 4.55
C ARG A 188 10.66 11.71 4.42
N ALA A 189 11.21 12.04 3.25
CA ALA A 189 11.80 13.35 3.01
C ALA A 189 10.70 14.43 3.05
N GLY A 190 10.06 14.63 4.19
CA GLY A 190 9.16 15.71 4.58
C GLY A 190 9.87 17.04 4.77
N ARG A 191 10.93 17.29 3.97
CA ARG A 191 11.39 18.62 3.54
C ARG A 191 11.19 18.77 2.02
N ALA A 192 10.21 18.06 1.46
CA ALA A 192 9.91 18.09 0.02
C ALA A 192 9.05 19.29 -0.41
N LYS A 193 8.32 19.97 0.49
CA LYS A 193 7.55 21.18 0.12
C LYS A 193 8.43 22.28 -0.50
N MET A 194 9.70 22.40 -0.10
CA MET A 194 10.63 23.43 -0.62
C MET A 194 11.50 22.94 -1.80
N ARG A 195 11.65 21.62 -1.99
CA ARG A 195 12.42 21.03 -3.11
C ARG A 195 11.60 20.81 -4.38
N GLU A 196 10.27 20.79 -4.31
CA GLU A 196 9.41 20.42 -5.45
C GLU A 196 9.13 21.57 -6.41
N ARG A 197 9.14 22.82 -5.91
CA ARG A 197 9.22 24.05 -6.72
C ARG A 197 10.67 24.42 -7.08
N SER A 198 11.65 23.65 -6.61
CA SER A 198 13.07 23.94 -6.88
C SER A 198 13.34 23.81 -8.37
N ARG A 199 13.71 24.95 -8.98
CA ARG A 199 14.21 24.98 -10.36
C ARG A 199 15.39 24.04 -10.57
N VAL A 200 16.22 23.82 -9.53
CA VAL A 200 17.37 22.90 -9.56
C VAL A 200 16.92 21.44 -9.65
N VAL A 201 15.95 21.02 -8.83
CA VAL A 201 15.41 19.65 -8.89
C VAL A 201 14.73 19.40 -10.22
N ARG A 202 13.96 20.37 -10.73
CA ARG A 202 13.34 20.28 -12.06
C ARG A 202 14.41 20.18 -13.15
N ALA A 203 15.42 21.04 -13.13
CA ALA A 203 16.51 21.02 -14.12
C ALA A 203 17.26 19.68 -14.10
N TRP A 204 17.57 19.15 -12.91
CA TRP A 204 18.21 17.85 -12.77
C TRP A 204 17.34 16.72 -13.34
N ARG A 205 16.04 16.69 -13.04
CA ARG A 205 15.11 15.68 -13.58
C ARG A 205 14.91 15.79 -15.09
N LEU A 206 14.83 17.01 -15.62
CA LEU A 206 14.79 17.26 -17.07
C LEU A 206 16.06 16.76 -17.74
N TRP A 207 17.22 16.96 -17.10
CA TRP A 207 18.51 16.50 -17.58
C TRP A 207 18.64 14.96 -17.54
N THR A 208 18.27 14.31 -16.43
CA THR A 208 18.34 12.84 -16.32
C THR A 208 17.39 12.13 -17.29
N THR A 209 16.24 12.73 -17.57
CA THR A 209 15.27 12.18 -18.53
C THR A 209 15.48 12.68 -19.96
N ARG A 210 16.53 13.44 -20.29
CA ARG A 210 16.65 14.07 -21.63
C ARG A 210 16.71 13.09 -22.82
N ARG A 211 17.08 11.84 -22.56
CA ARG A 211 17.16 10.74 -23.53
C ARG A 211 16.64 9.46 -22.87
N PRO A 212 15.31 9.35 -22.66
CA PRO A 212 14.76 8.25 -21.88
C PRO A 212 14.79 6.96 -22.72
N VAL A 213 15.26 5.87 -22.12
CA VAL A 213 15.35 4.57 -22.78
C VAL A 213 14.27 3.63 -22.22
N THR A 214 14.22 3.50 -20.90
CA THR A 214 13.29 2.56 -20.25
C THR A 214 11.88 3.14 -20.13
N PHE A 215 10.88 2.28 -19.96
CA PHE A 215 9.49 2.66 -19.74
C PHE A 215 9.37 3.63 -18.56
N THR A 216 10.02 3.31 -17.44
CA THR A 216 10.09 4.15 -16.26
C THR A 216 10.63 5.56 -16.54
N GLU A 217 11.69 5.66 -17.34
CA GLU A 217 12.25 6.96 -17.75
C GLU A 217 11.30 7.73 -18.66
N LYS A 218 10.59 7.04 -19.56
CA LYS A 218 9.63 7.63 -20.50
C LYS A 218 8.37 8.12 -19.82
N VAL A 219 7.84 7.39 -18.82
CA VAL A 219 6.74 7.88 -17.96
C VAL A 219 7.16 9.17 -17.26
N ARG A 220 8.37 9.23 -16.69
CA ARG A 220 8.89 10.47 -16.06
C ARG A 220 9.12 11.58 -17.09
N TYR A 221 9.57 11.24 -18.29
CA TYR A 221 9.73 12.19 -19.39
C TYR A 221 8.39 12.86 -19.72
N LYS A 222 7.35 12.06 -19.96
CA LYS A 222 5.97 12.52 -20.21
C LYS A 222 5.47 13.37 -19.05
N MET A 223 5.56 12.88 -17.82
CA MET A 223 5.11 13.60 -16.62
C MET A 223 5.75 14.99 -16.45
N LEU A 224 7.00 15.18 -16.86
CA LEU A 224 7.70 16.47 -16.74
C LEU A 224 7.36 17.44 -17.88
N ARG A 225 6.95 16.94 -19.06
CA ARG A 225 6.92 17.70 -20.33
C ARG A 225 5.56 17.77 -21.00
N ASP A 226 4.73 16.76 -20.86
CA ASP A 226 3.37 16.75 -21.40
C ASP A 226 2.46 17.49 -20.43
N HIS A 227 2.04 18.70 -20.81
CA HIS A 227 1.10 19.54 -20.06
C HIS A 227 -0.18 19.78 -20.86
N ARG A 228 -0.47 18.91 -21.85
CA ARG A 228 -1.69 19.02 -22.66
C ARG A 228 -2.93 18.80 -21.77
N PRO A 229 -4.05 19.50 -22.03
CA PRO A 229 -5.30 19.33 -21.27
C PRO A 229 -5.80 17.88 -21.21
N LEU A 230 -5.52 17.09 -22.25
CA LEU A 230 -5.86 15.67 -22.34
C LEU A 230 -5.37 14.86 -21.13
N ILE A 231 -4.19 15.18 -20.60
CA ILE A 231 -3.63 14.48 -19.44
C ILE A 231 -4.45 14.75 -18.18
N THR A 232 -4.92 15.98 -18.01
CA THR A 232 -5.84 16.34 -16.92
C THR A 232 -7.17 15.62 -17.09
N THR A 233 -7.73 15.59 -18.32
CA THR A 233 -8.96 14.85 -18.62
C THR A 233 -8.83 13.36 -18.26
N PHE A 234 -7.71 12.72 -18.57
CA PHE A 234 -7.48 11.30 -18.24
C PHE A 234 -7.37 11.05 -16.74
N ALA A 235 -6.78 11.98 -15.99
CA ALA A 235 -6.65 11.87 -14.53
C ALA A 235 -7.97 12.19 -13.78
N ASP A 236 -8.90 12.92 -14.41
CA ASP A 236 -10.17 13.34 -13.84
C ASP A 236 -11.23 12.24 -13.96
N LYS A 237 -11.61 11.61 -12.84
CA LYS A 237 -12.65 10.56 -12.84
C LYS A 237 -14.02 11.02 -13.31
N ALA A 238 -14.35 12.31 -13.16
CA ALA A 238 -15.60 12.85 -13.68
C ALA A 238 -15.43 13.29 -15.14
N GLY A 239 -14.40 14.07 -15.43
CA GLY A 239 -14.14 14.63 -16.76
C GLY A 239 -13.83 13.57 -17.84
N VAL A 240 -13.19 12.46 -17.47
CA VAL A 240 -12.87 11.37 -18.41
C VAL A 240 -14.12 10.71 -19.00
N ARG A 241 -15.27 10.79 -18.31
CA ARG A 241 -16.50 10.13 -18.72
C ARG A 241 -17.00 10.65 -20.06
N GLU A 242 -16.97 11.97 -20.28
CA GLU A 242 -17.35 12.56 -21.57
C GLU A 242 -16.40 12.13 -22.70
N TYR A 243 -15.10 11.99 -22.41
CA TYR A 243 -14.13 11.47 -23.38
C TYR A 243 -14.49 10.03 -23.77
N VAL A 244 -14.71 9.15 -22.80
CA VAL A 244 -15.07 7.75 -23.04
C VAL A 244 -16.40 7.64 -23.81
N ALA A 245 -17.42 8.37 -23.38
CA ALA A 245 -18.74 8.40 -24.02
C ALA A 245 -18.65 8.76 -25.52
N ARG A 246 -17.84 9.78 -25.87
CA ARG A 246 -17.65 10.18 -27.27
C ARG A 246 -16.81 9.20 -28.09
N ARG A 247 -15.87 8.49 -27.47
CA ARG A 247 -14.91 7.63 -28.18
C ARG A 247 -15.40 6.21 -28.38
N ILE A 248 -16.03 5.63 -27.36
CA ILE A 248 -16.50 4.24 -27.38
C ILE A 248 -17.97 4.07 -27.01
N GLY A 249 -18.64 5.13 -26.52
CA GLY A 249 -20.06 5.09 -26.15
C GLY A 249 -20.29 5.03 -24.64
N GLU A 250 -21.42 5.56 -24.20
CA GLU A 250 -21.80 5.62 -22.78
C GLU A 250 -22.05 4.25 -22.15
N GLY A 251 -22.39 3.24 -22.95
CA GLY A 251 -22.67 1.87 -22.49
C GLY A 251 -21.47 1.17 -21.84
N TYR A 252 -20.24 1.68 -22.05
CA TYR A 252 -19.03 1.17 -21.41
C TYR A 252 -18.69 1.90 -20.11
N LEU A 253 -19.42 2.96 -19.72
CA LEU A 253 -19.16 3.66 -18.48
C LEU A 253 -19.91 3.01 -17.32
N PRO A 254 -19.30 2.97 -16.11
CA PRO A 254 -20.07 2.64 -14.93
C PRO A 254 -21.12 3.73 -14.70
N ARG A 255 -22.34 3.36 -14.28
CA ARG A 255 -23.37 4.33 -13.89
C ARG A 255 -22.84 5.24 -12.78
N ALA A 256 -22.87 6.56 -13.00
CA ALA A 256 -22.63 7.55 -11.96
C ALA A 256 -23.97 7.96 -11.35
N TYR A 257 -24.13 7.78 -10.05
CA TYR A 257 -25.33 8.21 -9.32
C TYR A 257 -25.33 9.70 -9.05
N ALA A 258 -24.17 10.26 -8.71
CA ALA A 258 -24.00 11.68 -8.49
C ALA A 258 -22.52 12.10 -8.63
N ILE A 259 -22.32 13.32 -9.12
CA ILE A 259 -21.02 13.99 -9.18
C ILE A 259 -21.22 15.43 -8.68
N SER A 260 -20.56 15.82 -7.60
CA SER A 260 -20.71 17.18 -7.06
C SER A 260 -19.51 17.60 -6.21
N PRO A 261 -19.17 18.91 -6.18
CA PRO A 261 -18.21 19.44 -5.21
C PRO A 261 -18.75 19.46 -3.77
N ASP A 262 -20.04 19.19 -3.56
CA ASP A 262 -20.66 19.05 -2.23
C ASP A 262 -20.93 17.56 -1.93
N PRO A 263 -20.14 16.93 -1.04
CA PRO A 263 -20.36 15.53 -0.63
C PRO A 263 -21.73 15.26 -0.01
N ALA A 264 -22.36 16.24 0.64
CA ALA A 264 -23.68 16.07 1.23
C ALA A 264 -24.77 15.93 0.16
N VAL A 265 -24.64 16.66 -0.95
CA VAL A 265 -25.52 16.51 -2.13
C VAL A 265 -25.36 15.12 -2.74
N VAL A 266 -24.11 14.65 -2.87
CA VAL A 266 -23.82 13.32 -3.42
C VAL A 266 -24.48 12.21 -2.60
N LEU A 267 -24.40 12.28 -1.26
CA LEU A 267 -24.94 11.26 -0.35
C LEU A 267 -26.43 11.44 0.00
N GLY A 268 -27.01 12.59 -0.32
CA GLY A 268 -28.42 12.90 -0.18
C GLY A 268 -29.30 12.34 -1.30
N ALA A 269 -28.70 11.80 -2.37
CA ALA A 269 -29.42 11.15 -3.45
C ALA A 269 -30.12 9.84 -2.99
N ASP A 270 -31.11 9.41 -3.76
CA ASP A 270 -31.64 8.05 -3.65
C ASP A 270 -30.57 7.09 -4.18
N LEU A 271 -29.89 6.42 -3.26
CA LEU A 271 -28.72 5.60 -3.53
C LEU A 271 -29.08 4.13 -3.26
N PRO A 272 -28.59 3.20 -4.11
CA PRO A 272 -28.68 1.79 -3.79
C PRO A 272 -27.89 1.47 -2.50
N ASP A 273 -28.14 0.28 -1.95
CA ASP A 273 -27.39 -0.21 -0.79
C ASP A 273 -25.90 -0.44 -1.09
N GLU A 274 -25.55 -0.61 -2.37
CA GLU A 274 -24.18 -0.88 -2.82
C GLU A 274 -23.70 0.15 -3.84
N PHE A 275 -22.55 0.77 -3.55
CA PHE A 275 -22.00 1.84 -4.37
C PHE A 275 -20.52 2.04 -4.08
N VAL A 276 -19.88 2.86 -4.91
CA VAL A 276 -18.48 3.27 -4.72
C VAL A 276 -18.37 4.79 -4.69
N MET A 277 -17.81 5.33 -3.60
CA MET A 277 -17.53 6.75 -3.40
C MET A 277 -16.03 7.04 -3.57
N LYS A 278 -15.68 8.01 -4.42
CA LYS A 278 -14.29 8.38 -4.70
C LYS A 278 -14.15 9.91 -4.84
N PRO A 279 -13.00 10.51 -4.49
CA PRO A 279 -12.63 11.83 -4.96
C PRO A 279 -12.22 11.76 -6.44
N THR A 280 -12.57 12.78 -7.24
CA THR A 280 -12.22 12.84 -8.67
C THR A 280 -10.74 13.11 -8.92
N HIS A 281 -10.07 13.81 -7.99
CA HIS A 281 -8.76 14.42 -8.16
C HIS A 281 -7.58 13.65 -7.53
N GLY A 282 -7.68 12.32 -7.41
CA GLY A 282 -6.57 11.54 -6.86
C GLY A 282 -6.75 10.04 -6.89
N SER A 283 -5.81 9.34 -6.26
CA SER A 283 -5.79 7.87 -6.15
C SER A 283 -5.50 7.42 -4.72
N GLY A 284 -5.92 6.19 -4.38
CA GLY A 284 -5.71 5.58 -3.06
C GLY A 284 -6.76 5.90 -1.99
N ALA A 285 -7.77 6.71 -2.31
CA ALA A 285 -8.93 6.95 -1.46
C ALA A 285 -10.21 6.51 -2.18
N ALA A 286 -10.97 5.62 -1.55
CA ALA A 286 -12.28 5.18 -2.03
C ALA A 286 -13.02 4.48 -0.89
N PHE A 287 -14.33 4.67 -0.82
CA PHE A 287 -15.23 3.86 -0.01
C PHE A 287 -16.06 2.98 -0.92
N VAL A 288 -15.93 1.67 -0.75
CA VAL A 288 -16.75 0.67 -1.44
C VAL A 288 -17.75 0.14 -0.43
N VAL A 289 -19.03 0.30 -0.71
CA VAL A 289 -20.12 -0.13 0.16
C VAL A 289 -20.78 -1.34 -0.50
N SER A 290 -20.81 -2.47 0.20
CA SER A 290 -21.43 -3.71 -0.28
C SER A 290 -21.72 -4.69 0.86
N HIS A 291 -22.63 -5.63 0.67
CA HIS A 291 -22.91 -6.69 1.65
C HIS A 291 -21.77 -7.70 1.85
N ARG A 292 -20.71 -7.65 1.03
CA ARG A 292 -19.54 -8.53 1.14
C ARG A 292 -18.38 -7.99 1.96
N ALA A 293 -18.51 -6.77 2.48
CA ALA A 293 -17.47 -6.22 3.35
C ALA A 293 -17.36 -7.02 4.66
N ALA A 294 -16.16 -7.07 5.23
CA ALA A 294 -15.97 -7.74 6.52
C ALA A 294 -16.78 -7.05 7.64
N PRO A 295 -17.36 -7.80 8.61
CA PRO A 295 -18.25 -7.26 9.63
C PRO A 295 -17.63 -6.22 10.58
N ASP A 296 -16.31 -6.24 10.74
CA ASP A 296 -15.54 -5.33 11.58
C ASP A 296 -15.11 -4.04 10.87
N THR A 297 -15.46 -3.89 9.59
CA THR A 297 -15.11 -2.70 8.80
C THR A 297 -15.79 -1.44 9.34
N ARG A 298 -15.04 -0.34 9.46
CA ARG A 298 -15.53 0.95 9.94
C ARG A 298 -14.96 2.08 9.10
N LEU A 299 -15.69 3.19 9.08
CA LEU A 299 -15.20 4.45 8.52
C LEU A 299 -13.92 4.91 9.26
N PRO A 300 -12.95 5.48 8.55
CA PRO A 300 -11.74 6.02 9.16
C PRO A 300 -12.05 7.33 9.90
N THR A 301 -11.11 7.77 10.74
CA THR A 301 -11.12 9.14 11.27
C THR A 301 -10.73 10.15 10.18
N GLU A 302 -11.09 11.41 10.36
CA GLU A 302 -10.82 12.48 9.39
C GLU A 302 -9.31 12.63 9.06
N ASP A 303 -8.46 12.52 10.07
CA ASP A 303 -6.99 12.58 9.93
C ASP A 303 -6.39 11.45 9.08
N ALA A 304 -7.09 10.32 9.00
CA ALA A 304 -6.68 9.13 8.27
C ALA A 304 -7.65 8.80 7.13
N SER A 305 -8.37 9.82 6.64
CA SER A 305 -9.45 9.66 5.69
C SER A 305 -9.00 9.22 4.29
N TRP A 306 -7.79 9.58 3.85
CA TRP A 306 -7.27 9.24 2.51
C TRP A 306 -6.85 7.77 2.42
N VAL A 307 -7.83 6.88 2.44
CA VAL A 307 -7.64 5.44 2.45
C VAL A 307 -8.71 4.76 1.61
N TYR A 308 -8.38 3.56 1.15
CA TYR A 308 -9.36 2.62 0.67
C TYR A 308 -10.07 1.94 1.85
N ARG A 309 -11.39 1.87 1.82
CA ARG A 309 -12.20 1.07 2.76
C ARG A 309 -13.33 0.35 2.03
N HIS A 310 -13.52 -0.91 2.40
CA HIS A 310 -14.68 -1.72 2.04
C HIS A 310 -15.59 -1.78 3.26
N LEU A 311 -16.86 -1.41 3.13
CA LEU A 311 -17.79 -1.16 4.23
C LEU A 311 -19.09 -1.92 3.98
N LEU A 312 -19.70 -2.41 5.06
CA LEU A 312 -21.09 -2.85 5.01
C LEU A 312 -22.02 -1.63 4.87
N PRO A 313 -23.20 -1.76 4.23
CA PRO A 313 -24.16 -0.66 4.14
C PRO A 313 -24.55 -0.09 5.51
N THR A 314 -24.65 -0.95 6.53
CA THR A 314 -24.94 -0.57 7.92
C THR A 314 -23.82 0.22 8.60
N HIS A 315 -22.59 0.19 8.07
CA HIS A 315 -21.45 0.97 8.57
C HIS A 315 -21.17 2.22 7.73
N ALA A 316 -21.91 2.43 6.65
CA ALA A 316 -21.79 3.55 5.73
C ALA A 316 -22.63 4.75 6.17
N ASP A 317 -22.31 5.32 7.35
CA ASP A 317 -23.00 6.52 7.85
C ASP A 317 -22.80 7.69 6.88
N ARG A 318 -23.90 8.12 6.23
CA ARG A 318 -23.88 9.12 5.16
C ARG A 318 -23.35 10.47 5.63
N HIS A 319 -23.66 10.89 6.85
CA HIS A 319 -23.16 12.17 7.39
C HIS A 319 -21.66 12.14 7.64
N ALA A 320 -21.13 11.05 8.19
CA ALA A 320 -19.70 10.85 8.39
C ALA A 320 -18.97 10.72 7.06
N MET A 321 -19.52 9.99 6.09
CA MET A 321 -18.97 9.90 4.73
C MET A 321 -18.93 11.28 4.06
N ALA A 322 -19.94 12.11 4.22
CA ALA A 322 -19.94 13.48 3.68
C ALA A 322 -18.82 14.33 4.29
N ARG A 323 -18.61 14.27 5.61
CA ARG A 323 -17.48 14.96 6.27
C ARG A 323 -16.13 14.45 5.77
N LEU A 324 -15.95 13.13 5.66
CA LEU A 324 -14.72 12.53 5.14
C LEU A 324 -14.48 12.91 3.67
N GLY A 325 -15.54 12.95 2.86
CA GLY A 325 -15.51 13.45 1.49
C GLY A 325 -15.05 14.90 1.42
N ALA A 326 -15.58 15.78 2.28
CA ALA A 326 -15.16 17.18 2.35
C ALA A 326 -13.66 17.29 2.69
N ARG A 327 -13.19 16.47 3.64
CA ARG A 327 -11.76 16.36 3.96
C ARG A 327 -10.90 15.85 2.81
N TRP A 328 -11.43 15.01 1.90
CA TRP A 328 -10.72 14.64 0.68
C TRP A 328 -10.57 15.81 -0.29
N LEU A 329 -11.59 16.66 -0.42
CA LEU A 329 -11.57 17.83 -1.31
C LEU A 329 -10.58 18.91 -0.84
N GLU A 330 -10.30 18.99 0.46
CA GLU A 330 -9.26 19.87 1.01
C GLU A 330 -7.84 19.38 0.73
N GLN A 331 -7.67 18.06 0.53
CA GLN A 331 -6.36 17.44 0.35
C GLN A 331 -5.79 17.63 -1.05
N LEU A 332 -4.47 17.79 -1.10
CA LEU A 332 -3.70 17.97 -2.31
C LEU A 332 -3.06 16.63 -2.70
N TYR A 333 -3.57 15.97 -3.75
CA TYR A 333 -2.95 14.77 -4.31
C TYR A 333 -1.95 15.12 -5.42
N GLY A 334 -0.86 14.37 -5.52
CA GLY A 334 0.05 14.42 -6.68
C GLY A 334 0.71 15.77 -6.97
N GLN A 335 0.70 16.75 -6.05
CA GLN A 335 1.05 18.13 -6.40
C GLN A 335 2.53 18.39 -6.68
N GLY A 336 2.75 19.32 -7.62
CA GLY A 336 4.04 19.85 -8.04
C GLY A 336 4.42 19.36 -9.45
N PRO A 337 5.12 20.19 -10.25
CA PRO A 337 5.49 19.84 -11.63
C PRO A 337 6.45 18.64 -11.75
N ASN A 338 6.89 18.12 -10.61
CA ASN A 338 7.82 17.02 -10.46
C ASN A 338 7.11 15.76 -9.88
N ARG A 339 5.78 15.76 -9.78
CA ARG A 339 4.93 14.62 -9.41
C ARG A 339 3.82 14.48 -10.45
N GLU A 340 2.76 13.76 -10.14
CA GLU A 340 1.57 13.60 -10.99
C GLU A 340 0.73 14.90 -11.02
N TRP A 341 1.32 15.94 -11.63
CA TRP A 341 0.81 17.31 -11.62
C TRP A 341 -0.64 17.43 -12.11
N ALA A 342 -1.06 16.53 -13.00
CA ALA A 342 -2.39 16.50 -13.60
C ALA A 342 -3.49 16.45 -12.53
N TYR A 343 -3.34 15.64 -11.48
CA TYR A 343 -4.28 15.58 -10.35
C TYR A 343 -4.44 16.93 -9.63
N GLY A 344 -3.40 17.76 -9.61
CA GLY A 344 -3.45 19.09 -9.01
C GLY A 344 -4.32 20.08 -9.79
N THR A 345 -4.68 19.76 -11.04
CA THR A 345 -5.52 20.59 -11.93
C THR A 345 -6.95 20.06 -12.09
N VAL A 346 -7.22 18.84 -11.61
CA VAL A 346 -8.54 18.22 -11.67
C VAL A 346 -9.53 18.98 -10.76
N PRO A 347 -10.75 19.31 -11.23
CA PRO A 347 -11.82 19.83 -10.40
C PRO A 347 -12.09 18.91 -9.21
N ARG A 348 -12.14 19.48 -8.00
CA ARG A 348 -12.28 18.68 -6.77
C ARG A 348 -13.75 18.39 -6.51
N GLN A 349 -14.14 17.16 -6.78
CA GLN A 349 -15.51 16.68 -6.61
C GLN A 349 -15.51 15.29 -6.00
N ILE A 350 -16.66 14.90 -5.48
CA ILE A 350 -16.95 13.50 -5.14
C ILE A 350 -17.80 12.91 -6.27
N ILE A 351 -17.47 11.68 -6.64
CA ILE A 351 -18.27 10.84 -7.52
C ILE A 351 -18.77 9.61 -6.77
N LEU A 352 -20.05 9.29 -6.95
CA LEU A 352 -20.66 8.03 -6.57
C LEU A 352 -20.96 7.21 -7.83
N GLU A 353 -20.46 5.98 -7.88
CA GLU A 353 -20.61 5.07 -9.01
C GLU A 353 -21.26 3.75 -8.58
N GLU A 354 -21.80 3.03 -9.57
CA GLU A 354 -22.21 1.64 -9.38
C GLU A 354 -21.04 0.79 -8.85
N LEU A 355 -21.38 -0.15 -7.97
CA LEU A 355 -20.46 -1.21 -7.61
C LEU A 355 -20.41 -2.21 -8.75
N LEU A 356 -19.22 -2.44 -9.30
CA LEU A 356 -18.99 -3.51 -10.25
C LEU A 356 -18.74 -4.80 -9.47
N VAL A 357 -19.50 -5.84 -9.79
CA VAL A 357 -19.39 -7.18 -9.20
C VAL A 357 -19.23 -8.23 -10.29
N GLY A 358 -18.33 -9.18 -10.08
CA GLY A 358 -18.14 -10.35 -10.92
C GLY A 358 -19.31 -11.34 -10.84
N PRO A 359 -19.29 -12.42 -11.63
CA PRO A 359 -20.38 -13.40 -11.72
C PRO A 359 -20.70 -14.09 -10.38
N ASP A 360 -19.70 -14.29 -9.54
CA ASP A 360 -19.82 -14.87 -8.21
C ASP A 360 -20.11 -13.82 -7.14
N GLY A 361 -20.34 -12.56 -7.53
CA GLY A 361 -20.53 -11.38 -6.67
C GLY A 361 -19.25 -10.82 -6.04
N SER A 362 -18.07 -11.32 -6.40
CA SER A 362 -16.78 -10.76 -5.97
C SER A 362 -16.48 -9.43 -6.67
N ILE A 363 -15.41 -8.74 -6.30
CA ILE A 363 -14.94 -7.58 -7.07
C ILE A 363 -14.22 -8.10 -8.30
N PRO A 364 -14.58 -7.64 -9.52
CA PRO A 364 -14.05 -8.18 -10.76
C PRO A 364 -12.54 -7.92 -10.91
N ASP A 365 -11.91 -8.80 -11.68
CA ASP A 365 -10.52 -8.67 -12.12
C ASP A 365 -10.31 -7.35 -12.87
N ASP A 366 -9.15 -6.75 -12.64
CA ASP A 366 -8.78 -5.46 -13.19
C ASP A 366 -7.79 -5.66 -14.35
N TYR A 367 -8.28 -5.51 -15.58
CA TYR A 367 -7.50 -5.68 -16.81
C TYR A 367 -6.90 -4.36 -17.25
N LYS A 368 -5.59 -4.29 -17.35
CA LYS A 368 -4.84 -3.08 -17.63
C LYS A 368 -4.07 -3.23 -18.93
N LEU A 369 -4.59 -2.60 -19.98
CA LEU A 369 -4.06 -2.68 -21.33
C LEU A 369 -3.06 -1.54 -21.55
N PHE A 370 -1.82 -1.87 -21.88
CA PHE A 370 -0.76 -0.90 -22.15
C PHE A 370 -0.77 -0.56 -23.65
N VAL A 371 -1.23 0.65 -23.96
CA VAL A 371 -1.41 1.14 -25.32
C VAL A 371 -0.31 2.12 -25.66
N PHE A 372 0.47 1.79 -26.70
CA PHE A 372 1.58 2.59 -27.21
C PHE A 372 1.27 3.01 -28.63
N HIS A 373 1.20 4.32 -28.90
CA HIS A 373 0.86 4.86 -30.22
C HIS A 373 -0.41 4.22 -30.83
N GLY A 374 -1.45 4.08 -30.00
CA GLY A 374 -2.72 3.47 -30.41
C GLY A 374 -2.71 1.95 -30.55
N VAL A 375 -1.61 1.25 -30.21
CA VAL A 375 -1.52 -0.22 -30.30
C VAL A 375 -1.34 -0.84 -28.92
N CYS A 376 -2.19 -1.81 -28.59
CA CYS A 376 -2.07 -2.57 -27.34
C CYS A 376 -0.88 -3.54 -27.45
N ARG A 377 0.08 -3.45 -26.52
CA ARG A 377 1.29 -4.31 -26.51
C ARG A 377 1.31 -5.30 -25.36
N TYR A 378 0.71 -4.94 -24.23
CA TYR A 378 0.71 -5.78 -23.04
C TYR A 378 -0.62 -5.65 -22.31
N ILE A 379 -1.00 -6.72 -21.64
CA ILE A 379 -2.17 -6.78 -20.77
C ILE A 379 -1.68 -7.21 -19.41
N GLN A 380 -2.06 -6.50 -18.37
CA GLN A 380 -1.83 -6.88 -16.98
C GLN A 380 -3.18 -7.25 -16.35
N VAL A 381 -3.22 -8.32 -15.57
CA VAL A 381 -4.40 -8.75 -14.81
C VAL A 381 -4.06 -8.65 -13.33
N ASP A 382 -4.81 -7.84 -12.58
CA ASP A 382 -4.77 -7.80 -11.12
C ASP A 382 -6.03 -8.47 -10.57
N ASP A 383 -5.86 -9.62 -9.91
CA ASP A 383 -6.93 -10.41 -9.28
C ASP A 383 -6.76 -10.41 -7.73
N GLY A 384 -7.84 -10.73 -7.02
CA GLY A 384 -7.83 -11.01 -5.60
C GLY A 384 -7.58 -9.76 -4.75
N ARG A 385 -8.10 -8.60 -5.17
CA ARG A 385 -7.84 -7.30 -4.51
C ARG A 385 -8.20 -7.28 -3.01
N PHE A 386 -9.14 -8.13 -2.59
CA PHE A 386 -9.58 -8.30 -1.18
C PHE A 386 -9.18 -9.63 -0.55
N ASP A 387 -8.48 -10.48 -1.30
CA ASP A 387 -7.99 -11.79 -0.89
C ASP A 387 -6.48 -11.89 -1.17
N ARG A 388 -6.00 -13.06 -1.63
CA ARG A 388 -4.63 -13.26 -2.06
C ARG A 388 -4.42 -12.57 -3.41
N ARG A 389 -4.02 -11.30 -3.38
CA ARG A 389 -3.72 -10.52 -4.58
C ARG A 389 -2.66 -11.20 -5.45
N THR A 390 -2.98 -11.39 -6.73
CA THR A 390 -2.09 -11.86 -7.78
C THR A 390 -1.89 -10.76 -8.83
N GLN A 391 -0.88 -10.93 -9.67
CA GLN A 391 -0.63 -10.04 -10.79
C GLN A 391 0.10 -10.76 -11.90
N ASP A 392 -0.51 -10.78 -13.08
CA ASP A 392 0.00 -11.47 -14.26
C ASP A 392 0.10 -10.52 -15.45
N PHE A 393 1.01 -10.82 -16.38
CA PHE A 393 1.23 -10.03 -17.58
C PHE A 393 1.17 -10.93 -18.81
N PHE A 394 0.57 -10.42 -19.88
CA PHE A 394 0.31 -11.16 -21.11
C PHE A 394 0.59 -10.29 -22.33
N LEU A 395 0.91 -10.94 -23.45
CA LEU A 395 0.80 -10.36 -24.78
C LEU A 395 -0.67 -10.30 -25.22
N PRO A 396 -1.02 -9.53 -26.28
CA PRO A 396 -2.41 -9.39 -26.74
C PRO A 396 -3.04 -10.69 -27.24
N ASP A 397 -2.23 -11.69 -27.60
CA ASP A 397 -2.66 -13.04 -27.96
C ASP A 397 -2.83 -13.99 -26.76
N TRP A 398 -2.79 -13.42 -25.54
CA TRP A 398 -2.87 -14.14 -24.27
C TRP A 398 -1.65 -15.00 -23.92
N THR A 399 -0.51 -14.82 -24.59
CA THR A 399 0.75 -15.44 -24.17
C THR A 399 1.23 -14.84 -22.85
N HIS A 400 1.34 -15.65 -21.79
CA HIS A 400 1.84 -15.22 -20.47
C HIS A 400 3.31 -14.79 -20.54
N LEU A 401 3.64 -13.71 -19.84
CA LEU A 401 5.00 -13.18 -19.74
C LEU A 401 5.62 -13.55 -18.40
N PRO A 402 6.88 -13.98 -18.36
CA PRO A 402 7.61 -14.25 -17.12
C PRO A 402 8.07 -12.96 -16.43
N LEU A 403 7.13 -12.03 -16.22
CA LEU A 403 7.31 -10.73 -15.62
C LEU A 403 6.56 -10.70 -14.28
N SER A 404 7.26 -10.26 -13.22
CA SER A 404 6.65 -9.91 -11.94
C SER A 404 6.67 -8.40 -11.75
N GLY A 405 5.52 -7.84 -11.34
CA GLY A 405 5.42 -6.49 -10.80
C GLY A 405 5.37 -6.45 -9.27
N GLY A 406 5.78 -7.54 -8.60
CA GLY A 406 5.86 -7.64 -7.14
C GLY A 406 4.93 -8.69 -6.51
N PRO A 407 3.62 -8.68 -6.81
CA PRO A 407 2.71 -9.75 -6.38
C PRO A 407 3.06 -11.11 -7.03
N PRO A 408 2.60 -12.23 -6.43
CA PRO A 408 2.71 -13.54 -7.05
C PRO A 408 1.80 -13.66 -8.29
N TRP A 409 2.11 -14.61 -9.17
CA TRP A 409 1.23 -15.01 -10.27
C TRP A 409 0.04 -15.83 -9.76
N ALA A 410 -1.04 -15.82 -10.53
CA ALA A 410 -2.19 -16.67 -10.32
C ALA A 410 -1.83 -18.15 -10.46
N ASP A 411 -2.44 -18.97 -9.60
CA ASP A 411 -2.35 -20.42 -9.64
C ASP A 411 -3.72 -20.99 -9.26
N PRO A 412 -4.48 -21.57 -10.22
CA PRO A 412 -4.10 -21.78 -11.62
C PRO A 412 -3.98 -20.48 -12.44
N PRO A 413 -3.28 -20.48 -13.60
CA PRO A 413 -3.19 -19.32 -14.49
C PRO A 413 -4.55 -18.85 -15.01
N HIS A 414 -4.67 -17.56 -15.32
CA HIS A 414 -5.90 -16.99 -15.88
C HIS A 414 -6.19 -17.49 -17.30
N GLU A 415 -7.44 -17.89 -17.52
CA GLU A 415 -8.00 -18.07 -18.86
C GLU A 415 -8.26 -16.71 -19.54
N PRO A 416 -8.23 -16.62 -20.88
CA PRO A 416 -8.53 -15.39 -21.59
C PRO A 416 -9.97 -14.93 -21.32
N PRO A 417 -10.20 -13.64 -21.04
CA PRO A 417 -11.56 -13.13 -20.88
C PRO A 417 -12.31 -13.26 -22.20
N SER A 418 -13.60 -13.59 -22.12
CA SER A 418 -14.47 -13.74 -23.30
C SER A 418 -14.50 -12.49 -24.18
N GLY A 419 -14.37 -11.31 -23.58
CA GLY A 419 -14.31 -10.02 -24.28
C GLY A 419 -12.92 -9.57 -24.72
N LEU A 420 -11.86 -10.39 -24.64
CA LEU A 420 -10.46 -9.97 -24.88
C LEU A 420 -10.28 -9.13 -26.16
N ALA A 421 -10.80 -9.61 -27.29
CA ALA A 421 -10.67 -8.92 -28.57
C ALA A 421 -11.40 -7.56 -28.58
N GLU A 422 -12.53 -7.45 -27.89
CA GLU A 422 -13.25 -6.18 -27.73
C GLU A 422 -12.51 -5.23 -26.80
N MET A 423 -12.02 -5.72 -25.66
CA MET A 423 -11.22 -4.93 -24.71
C MET A 423 -9.99 -4.31 -25.38
N ILE A 424 -9.28 -5.07 -26.22
CA ILE A 424 -8.15 -4.56 -27.00
C ILE A 424 -8.59 -3.43 -27.95
N ARG A 425 -9.65 -3.64 -28.74
CA ARG A 425 -10.17 -2.59 -29.65
C ARG A 425 -10.58 -1.32 -28.90
N LEU A 426 -11.25 -1.45 -27.76
CA LEU A 426 -11.66 -0.32 -26.92
C LEU A 426 -10.45 0.43 -26.38
N ALA A 427 -9.46 -0.30 -25.86
CA ALA A 427 -8.23 0.31 -25.33
C ALA A 427 -7.45 1.05 -26.42
N GLU A 428 -7.28 0.46 -27.60
CA GLU A 428 -6.63 1.10 -28.75
C GLU A 428 -7.37 2.36 -29.19
N THR A 429 -8.70 2.32 -29.23
CA THR A 429 -9.54 3.48 -29.57
C THR A 429 -9.40 4.62 -28.57
N LEU A 430 -9.38 4.29 -27.27
CA LEU A 430 -9.21 5.26 -26.18
C LEU A 430 -7.78 5.84 -26.13
N GLY A 431 -6.77 5.06 -26.51
CA GLY A 431 -5.36 5.44 -26.50
C GLY A 431 -4.86 6.12 -27.78
N ALA A 432 -5.72 6.31 -28.79
CA ALA A 432 -5.31 6.80 -30.12
C ALA A 432 -4.73 8.24 -30.13
N GLU A 433 -5.10 9.10 -29.17
CA GLU A 433 -4.68 10.52 -29.14
C GLU A 433 -3.42 10.80 -28.31
N THR A 434 -2.78 9.75 -27.78
CA THR A 434 -1.57 9.86 -26.95
C THR A 434 -0.53 8.85 -27.40
N ASP A 435 0.73 9.17 -27.11
CA ASP A 435 1.87 8.31 -27.40
C ASP A 435 1.93 7.09 -26.46
N PHE A 436 1.36 7.23 -25.26
CA PHE A 436 1.14 6.15 -24.31
C PHE A 436 -0.03 6.45 -23.36
N VAL A 437 -0.80 5.41 -23.05
CA VAL A 437 -1.73 5.35 -21.91
C VAL A 437 -1.95 3.91 -21.50
N ARG A 438 -2.14 3.68 -20.20
CA ARG A 438 -2.69 2.42 -19.70
C ARG A 438 -4.21 2.56 -19.57
N VAL A 439 -4.95 1.68 -20.21
CA VAL A 439 -6.41 1.65 -20.18
C VAL A 439 -6.85 0.52 -19.26
N ASP A 440 -7.56 0.86 -18.20
CA ASP A 440 -8.04 -0.11 -17.23
C ASP A 440 -9.52 -0.41 -17.54
N LEU A 441 -9.85 -1.68 -17.67
CA LEU A 441 -11.16 -2.21 -18.04
C LEU A 441 -11.54 -3.37 -17.12
N TYR A 442 -12.84 -3.58 -16.95
CA TYR A 442 -13.42 -4.71 -16.24
C TYR A 442 -14.23 -5.57 -17.22
N GLN A 443 -14.10 -6.89 -17.10
CA GLN A 443 -14.97 -7.85 -17.76
C GLN A 443 -16.03 -8.34 -16.77
N LEU A 444 -17.30 -8.11 -17.09
CA LEU A 444 -18.45 -8.63 -16.33
C LEU A 444 -19.27 -9.56 -17.21
N GLU A 445 -20.28 -10.21 -16.64
CA GLU A 445 -21.21 -11.04 -17.42
C GLU A 445 -21.95 -10.16 -18.44
N GLY A 446 -21.70 -10.41 -19.73
CA GLY A 446 -22.36 -9.71 -20.83
C GLY A 446 -21.98 -8.22 -21.03
N ARG A 447 -21.06 -7.65 -20.25
CA ARG A 447 -20.63 -6.25 -20.41
C ARG A 447 -19.16 -6.02 -20.09
N ILE A 448 -18.50 -5.14 -20.85
CA ILE A 448 -17.18 -4.58 -20.54
C ILE A 448 -17.39 -3.18 -19.96
N VAL A 449 -16.67 -2.84 -18.89
CA VAL A 449 -16.81 -1.55 -18.22
C VAL A 449 -15.46 -0.85 -18.11
N PHE A 450 -15.45 0.45 -18.39
CA PHE A 450 -14.31 1.34 -18.25
C PHE A 450 -13.95 1.57 -16.79
N GLY A 451 -12.66 1.47 -16.46
CA GLY A 451 -12.10 1.77 -15.13
C GLY A 451 -11.41 3.12 -15.07
N GLU A 452 -10.24 3.25 -15.71
CA GLU A 452 -9.44 4.48 -15.71
C GLU A 452 -8.53 4.62 -16.95
N LEU A 453 -8.10 5.85 -17.24
CA LEU A 453 -7.01 6.15 -18.18
C LEU A 453 -5.80 6.66 -17.42
N THR A 454 -4.73 5.87 -17.38
CA THR A 454 -3.56 6.17 -16.56
C THR A 454 -2.35 6.54 -17.43
N SER A 455 -2.02 7.83 -17.43
CA SER A 455 -0.83 8.38 -18.11
C SER A 455 0.48 8.06 -17.38
N TYR A 456 0.42 7.87 -16.06
CA TYR A 456 1.60 7.72 -15.19
C TYR A 456 1.53 6.46 -14.30
N PRO A 457 1.53 5.24 -14.87
CA PRO A 457 1.50 4.02 -14.07
C PRO A 457 2.58 4.02 -12.98
N ALA A 458 2.17 3.73 -11.75
CA ALA A 458 3.02 3.72 -10.55
C ALA A 458 3.84 5.02 -10.33
N GLY A 459 3.40 6.16 -10.88
CA GLY A 459 4.15 7.42 -10.82
C GLY A 459 5.53 7.37 -11.50
N GLY A 460 5.73 6.43 -12.43
CA GLY A 460 7.04 6.17 -13.03
C GLY A 460 8.01 5.47 -12.08
N TYR A 461 7.52 4.50 -11.30
CA TYR A 461 8.31 3.62 -10.45
C TYR A 461 7.84 2.15 -10.55
N SER A 462 7.37 1.74 -11.73
CA SER A 462 6.90 0.37 -11.98
C SER A 462 8.01 -0.65 -11.65
N PRO A 463 7.74 -1.64 -10.78
CA PRO A 463 8.74 -2.60 -10.34
C PRO A 463 8.84 -3.79 -11.30
N PHE A 464 9.44 -3.62 -12.48
CA PHE A 464 9.63 -4.74 -13.42
C PHE A 464 10.74 -5.70 -12.95
N GLU A 465 10.41 -6.99 -12.79
CA GLU A 465 11.36 -8.08 -12.57
C GLU A 465 11.10 -9.21 -13.57
N PRO A 466 12.08 -9.57 -14.43
CA PRO A 466 13.41 -8.98 -14.56
C PRO A 466 13.41 -7.54 -15.13
N ALA A 467 14.43 -6.76 -14.79
CA ALA A 467 14.59 -5.38 -15.23
C ALA A 467 14.67 -5.20 -16.77
N ALA A 468 14.91 -6.27 -17.52
CA ALA A 468 14.88 -6.26 -18.98
C ALA A 468 13.52 -5.80 -19.53
N PHE A 469 12.41 -6.14 -18.85
CA PHE A 469 11.07 -5.72 -19.26
C PHE A 469 10.86 -4.21 -19.16
N ASP A 470 11.54 -3.48 -18.27
CA ASP A 470 11.48 -2.00 -18.25
C ASP A 470 12.06 -1.42 -19.54
N THR A 471 13.09 -2.05 -20.10
CA THR A 471 13.65 -1.65 -21.41
C THR A 471 12.74 -2.06 -22.55
N GLU A 472 12.20 -3.27 -22.51
CA GLU A 472 11.32 -3.82 -23.54
C GLU A 472 10.03 -3.00 -23.69
N PHE A 473 9.32 -2.75 -22.59
CA PHE A 473 8.14 -1.88 -22.57
C PHE A 473 8.49 -0.48 -23.06
N GLY A 474 9.68 0.01 -22.70
CA GLY A 474 10.20 1.28 -23.18
C GLY A 474 10.35 1.29 -24.70
N SER A 475 10.78 0.20 -25.33
CA SER A 475 11.10 0.14 -26.76
C SER A 475 9.91 0.46 -27.68
N HIS A 476 8.69 0.17 -27.23
CA HIS A 476 7.46 0.46 -27.97
C HIS A 476 7.05 1.94 -27.93
N TRP A 477 7.64 2.73 -27.05
CA TRP A 477 7.25 4.12 -26.84
C TRP A 477 8.26 5.11 -27.41
N THR A 478 7.98 5.67 -28.59
CA THR A 478 8.68 6.86 -29.08
C THR A 478 8.09 8.12 -28.47
N VAL A 479 8.76 8.72 -27.48
CA VAL A 479 8.34 10.02 -26.92
C VAL A 479 8.58 11.15 -27.92
N PRO A 480 7.68 12.15 -28.03
CA PRO A 480 7.89 13.30 -28.90
C PRO A 480 8.98 14.22 -28.34
N LYS A 481 9.61 15.01 -29.21
CA LYS A 481 10.63 16.00 -28.80
C LYS A 481 10.03 17.15 -27.97
N ALA A 482 8.77 17.48 -28.23
CA ALA A 482 7.94 18.45 -27.52
C ALA A 482 6.49 17.95 -27.57
N TYR A 483 5.75 18.17 -26.48
CA TYR A 483 4.33 17.82 -26.36
C TYR A 483 3.43 19.01 -26.66
#